data_AF-A0A7S4MS73-F1
#
_entry.id   AF-A0A7S4MS73-F1
#
_cell.length_a   1.000
_cell.length_b   1.000
_cell.length_c   1.000
_cell.angle_alpha   90.00
_cell.angle_beta   90.00
_cell.angle_gamma   90.00
#
_symmetry.space_group_name_H-M   'P 1'
#
loop_
_entity.id
_entity.type
_entity.pdbx_description
1 polymer ?
#
loop_
_entity_poly.entity_id
_entity_poly.type
_entity_poly.pdbx_seq_one_letter_code
_entity_poly.pdbx_strand_id
1 'polypeptide(L)'
;QWVSEIFMKHMPIFQPVYGTYCTNQPTINTTLLQFQENYKFSGFLRSACRRSDCKKQTLNSLLISPLQRLCKYPLLLRELQKTANENSPDYQVISKALATVRCCVDEVNEKVKRVENVTKLVEVQMELSNGENFRSLIMDPTREFIMKEYLLVNNKIRNIFLFDHMILITKQTPIEMKLKPHSDKIEHYIVHVIMMSFVTLKESQEENAFVIECGTEYLFSCRDKKQMKRWMSQIDRLVKQ
;
A
#
# COMPACT_ATOMS: atom_id res chain seq x y z
N GLN A 1 -24.47 -14.21 29.37
CA GLN A 1 -23.57 -14.16 28.20
C GLN A 1 -22.26 -13.57 28.67
N TRP A 2 -21.19 -14.34 28.57
CA TRP A 2 -19.86 -13.87 28.91
C TRP A 2 -19.41 -12.84 27.86
N VAL A 3 -18.66 -11.82 28.26
CA VAL A 3 -18.16 -10.77 27.35
C VAL A 3 -17.45 -11.38 26.12
N SER A 4 -16.71 -12.47 26.33
CA SER A 4 -16.04 -13.24 25.28
C SER A 4 -16.99 -13.86 24.24
N GLU A 5 -18.16 -14.36 24.67
CA GLU A 5 -19.17 -14.91 23.75
C GLU A 5 -19.78 -13.83 22.85
N ILE A 6 -19.94 -12.62 23.38
CA ILE A 6 -20.43 -11.47 22.62
C ILE A 6 -19.45 -11.15 21.48
N PHE A 7 -18.14 -11.12 21.77
CA PHE A 7 -17.14 -10.89 20.72
C PHE A 7 -17.18 -11.98 19.65
N MET A 8 -17.25 -13.26 20.03
CA MET A 8 -17.34 -14.36 19.05
C MET A 8 -18.58 -14.24 18.16
N LYS A 9 -19.72 -13.85 18.72
CA LYS A 9 -20.98 -13.70 17.99
C LYS A 9 -20.97 -12.50 17.04
N HIS A 10 -20.42 -11.36 17.48
CA HIS A 10 -20.60 -10.09 16.77
C HIS A 10 -19.42 -9.66 15.90
N MET A 11 -18.20 -10.12 16.19
CA MET A 11 -17.03 -9.73 15.37
C MET A 11 -17.13 -10.13 13.90
N PRO A 12 -17.61 -11.34 13.53
CA PRO A 12 -17.80 -11.69 12.13
C PRO A 12 -18.80 -10.77 11.41
N ILE A 13 -19.80 -10.25 12.13
CA ILE A 13 -20.81 -9.32 11.60
C ILE A 13 -20.21 -7.92 11.42
N PHE A 14 -19.35 -7.50 12.33
CA PHE A 14 -18.70 -6.19 12.26
C PHE A 14 -17.50 -6.14 11.31
N GLN A 15 -16.86 -7.28 11.02
CA GLN A 15 -15.72 -7.39 10.12
C GLN A 15 -15.96 -6.68 8.77
N PRO A 16 -17.05 -6.92 8.02
CA PRO A 16 -17.24 -6.28 6.71
C PRO A 16 -17.50 -4.77 6.83
N VAL A 17 -18.13 -4.34 7.93
CA VAL A 17 -18.41 -2.92 8.23
C VAL A 17 -17.11 -2.18 8.54
N TYR A 18 -16.28 -2.73 9.44
CA TYR A 18 -14.94 -2.20 9.70
C TYR A 18 -14.08 -2.25 8.45
N GLY A 19 -14.12 -3.33 7.68
CA GLY A 19 -13.39 -3.46 6.42
C GLY A 19 -13.69 -2.32 5.47
N THR A 20 -14.97 -2.01 5.23
CA THR A 20 -15.39 -0.91 4.35
C THR A 20 -14.98 0.46 4.89
N TYR A 21 -15.13 0.66 6.20
CA TYR A 21 -14.75 1.93 6.83
C TYR A 21 -13.24 2.17 6.78
N CYS A 22 -12.44 1.14 7.08
CA CYS A 22 -10.99 1.22 7.12
C CYS A 22 -10.38 1.37 5.72
N THR A 23 -10.92 0.69 4.70
CA THR A 23 -10.45 0.87 3.31
C THR A 23 -10.68 2.28 2.78
N ASN A 24 -11.65 3.03 3.33
CA ASN A 24 -11.94 4.40 2.91
C ASN A 24 -11.15 5.46 3.71
N GLN A 25 -10.36 5.07 4.71
CA GLN A 25 -9.59 6.03 5.54
C GLN A 25 -8.65 6.93 4.73
N PRO A 26 -7.89 6.42 3.74
CA PRO A 26 -7.06 7.29 2.90
C PRO A 26 -7.89 8.36 2.19
N THR A 27 -9.04 7.98 1.60
CA THR A 27 -9.97 8.92 0.94
C THR A 27 -10.50 9.95 1.92
N ILE A 28 -10.92 9.54 3.12
CA ILE A 28 -11.38 10.46 4.18
C ILE A 28 -10.30 11.48 4.50
N ASN A 29 -9.06 11.05 4.70
CA ASN A 29 -7.94 11.93 5.02
C ASN A 29 -7.65 12.93 3.89
N THR A 30 -7.56 12.46 2.65
CA THR A 30 -7.33 13.33 1.49
C THR A 30 -8.45 14.35 1.32
N THR A 31 -9.71 13.92 1.45
CA THR A 31 -10.86 14.82 1.37
C THR A 31 -10.83 15.87 2.49
N LEU A 32 -10.54 15.48 3.73
CA LEU A 32 -10.44 16.44 4.84
C LEU A 32 -9.33 17.47 4.60
N LEU A 33 -8.17 17.06 4.10
CA LEU A 33 -7.08 17.98 3.77
C LEU A 33 -7.49 18.97 2.68
N GLN A 34 -8.14 18.52 1.62
CA GLN A 34 -8.65 19.40 0.55
C GLN A 34 -9.65 20.44 1.10
N PHE A 35 -10.56 20.04 1.98
CA PHE A 35 -11.54 20.96 2.55
C PHE A 35 -10.99 21.87 3.65
N GLN A 36 -9.83 21.58 4.23
CA GLN A 36 -9.18 22.47 5.21
C GLN A 36 -8.74 23.81 4.58
N GLU A 37 -8.48 23.84 3.27
CA GLU A 37 -8.17 25.06 2.52
C GLU A 37 -9.39 26.01 2.45
N ASN A 38 -10.61 25.48 2.63
CA ASN A 38 -11.82 26.29 2.67
C ASN A 38 -12.01 26.94 4.05
N TYR A 39 -11.81 28.26 4.12
CA TYR A 39 -11.90 29.02 5.37
C TYR A 39 -13.27 28.90 6.07
N LYS A 40 -14.38 28.76 5.32
CA LYS A 40 -15.73 28.60 5.91
C LYS A 40 -15.85 27.25 6.60
N PHE A 41 -15.39 26.19 5.94
CA PHE A 41 -15.40 24.84 6.49
C PHE A 41 -14.46 24.72 7.70
N SER A 42 -13.24 25.24 7.60
CA SER A 42 -12.29 25.31 8.72
C SER A 42 -12.84 26.11 9.92
N GLY A 43 -13.53 27.22 9.66
CA GLY A 43 -14.24 27.99 10.68
C GLY A 43 -15.36 27.19 11.34
N PHE A 44 -16.19 26.51 10.56
CA PHE A 44 -17.24 25.61 11.05
C PHE A 44 -16.67 24.50 11.94
N LEU A 45 -15.61 23.81 11.51
CA LEU A 45 -14.98 22.74 12.29
C LEU A 45 -14.43 23.25 13.62
N ARG A 46 -13.77 24.42 13.64
CA ARG A 46 -13.28 25.03 14.88
C ARG A 46 -14.41 25.36 15.86
N SER A 47 -15.52 25.91 15.36
CA SER A 47 -16.70 26.18 16.17
C SER A 47 -17.34 24.89 16.69
N ALA A 48 -17.45 23.86 15.85
CA ALA A 48 -18.01 22.56 16.22
C ALA A 48 -17.17 21.88 17.32
N CYS A 49 -15.85 21.88 17.21
CA CYS A 49 -14.96 21.26 18.22
C CYS A 49 -15.07 21.89 19.62
N ARG A 50 -15.55 23.15 19.71
CA ARG A 50 -15.74 23.86 20.98
C ARG A 50 -17.07 23.54 21.66
N ARG A 51 -18.00 22.88 20.96
CA ARG A 51 -19.25 22.44 21.57
C ARG A 51 -18.98 21.37 22.63
N SER A 52 -19.78 21.37 23.69
CA SER A 52 -19.61 20.47 24.84
C SER A 52 -19.79 18.99 24.47
N ASP A 53 -20.66 18.69 23.50
CA ASP A 53 -20.90 17.36 22.96
C ASP A 53 -19.69 16.77 22.22
N CYS A 54 -18.88 17.61 21.58
CA CYS A 54 -17.68 17.18 20.87
C CYS A 54 -16.46 16.92 21.78
N LYS A 55 -16.54 17.17 23.09
CA LYS A 55 -15.47 16.91 24.09
C LYS A 55 -14.07 17.39 23.65
N LYS A 56 -13.99 18.50 22.91
CA LYS A 56 -12.74 19.05 22.34
C LYS A 56 -12.01 18.11 21.36
N GLN A 57 -12.67 17.08 20.84
CA GLN A 57 -12.12 16.19 19.82
C GLN A 57 -12.24 16.84 18.44
N THR A 58 -11.20 16.66 17.62
CA THR A 58 -11.24 17.11 16.21
C THR A 58 -11.98 16.09 15.37
N LEU A 59 -12.57 16.53 14.25
CA LEU A 59 -13.23 15.61 13.30
C LEU A 59 -12.29 14.47 12.87
N ASN A 60 -11.01 14.77 12.61
CA ASN A 60 -10.01 13.76 12.28
C ASN A 60 -9.84 12.73 13.42
N SER A 61 -9.73 13.16 14.67
CA SER A 61 -9.62 12.24 15.81
C SER A 61 -10.85 11.35 16.01
N LEU A 62 -12.04 11.83 15.63
CA LEU A 62 -13.27 11.05 15.68
C LEU A 62 -13.31 10.00 14.57
N LEU A 63 -12.87 10.37 13.36
CA LEU A 63 -12.89 9.49 12.19
C LEU A 63 -11.83 8.38 12.23
N ILE A 64 -10.72 8.57 12.93
CA ILE A 64 -9.74 7.49 13.14
C ILE A 64 -10.15 6.53 14.28
N SER A 65 -11.10 6.93 15.13
CA SER A 65 -11.47 6.18 16.34
C SER A 65 -11.98 4.75 16.07
N PRO A 66 -12.79 4.46 15.03
CA PRO A 66 -13.22 3.09 14.74
C PRO A 66 -12.04 2.14 14.43
N LEU A 67 -11.06 2.59 13.64
CA LEU A 67 -9.85 1.81 13.36
C LEU A 67 -9.07 1.56 14.66
N GLN A 68 -8.86 2.60 15.47
CA GLN A 68 -8.18 2.46 16.76
C GLN A 68 -8.94 1.53 17.71
N ARG A 69 -10.27 1.55 17.69
CA ARG A 69 -11.10 0.71 18.54
C ARG A 69 -10.97 -0.76 18.16
N LEU A 70 -10.98 -1.06 16.86
CA LEU A 70 -10.78 -2.41 16.34
C LEU A 70 -9.44 -2.99 16.82
N CYS A 71 -8.35 -2.21 16.70
CA CYS A 71 -7.01 -2.62 17.15
C CYS A 71 -6.89 -2.77 18.69
N LYS A 72 -7.78 -2.16 19.47
CA LYS A 72 -7.79 -2.27 20.94
C LYS A 72 -8.42 -3.57 21.44
N TYR A 73 -9.36 -4.17 20.70
CA TYR A 73 -10.06 -5.38 21.18
C TYR A 73 -9.13 -6.56 21.50
N PRO A 74 -8.13 -6.90 20.65
CA PRO A 74 -7.16 -7.94 20.99
C PRO A 74 -6.38 -7.65 22.28
N LEU A 75 -6.08 -6.38 22.56
CA LEU A 75 -5.33 -5.97 23.76
C LEU A 75 -6.19 -6.13 25.02
N LEU A 76 -7.43 -5.66 24.96
CA LEU A 76 -8.38 -5.76 26.08
C LEU A 76 -8.71 -7.22 26.42
N LEU A 77 -8.92 -8.07 25.41
CA LEU A 77 -9.16 -9.50 25.64
C LEU A 77 -7.92 -10.23 26.16
N ARG A 78 -6.72 -9.80 25.75
CA ARG A 78 -5.47 -10.32 26.32
C ARG A 78 -5.33 -9.97 27.80
N GLU A 79 -5.64 -8.74 28.20
CA GLU A 79 -5.61 -8.37 29.62
C GLU A 79 -6.67 -9.13 30.42
N LEU A 80 -7.87 -9.34 29.87
CA LEU A 80 -8.90 -10.18 30.49
C LEU A 80 -8.45 -11.65 30.64
N GLN A 81 -7.72 -12.18 29.65
CA GLN A 81 -7.20 -13.55 29.69
C GLN A 81 -6.22 -13.74 30.84
N LYS A 82 -5.36 -12.75 31.12
CA LYS A 82 -4.37 -12.82 32.21
C LYS A 82 -4.99 -12.92 33.60
N THR A 83 -6.23 -12.46 33.76
CA THR A 83 -6.94 -12.54 35.05
C THR A 83 -7.68 -13.86 35.25
N ALA A 84 -7.78 -14.70 34.21
CA ALA A 84 -8.45 -15.99 34.26
C ALA A 84 -7.47 -17.13 34.58
N ASN A 85 -7.93 -18.13 35.34
CA ASN A 85 -7.16 -19.35 35.59
C ASN A 85 -7.08 -20.18 34.29
N GLU A 86 -5.87 -20.57 33.87
CA GLU A 86 -5.61 -21.30 32.62
C GLU A 86 -6.39 -22.62 32.49
N ASN A 87 -6.71 -23.26 33.62
CA ASN A 87 -7.47 -24.50 33.67
C ASN A 87 -9.00 -24.30 33.68
N SER A 88 -9.47 -23.06 33.68
CA SER A 88 -10.91 -22.76 33.72
C SER A 88 -11.56 -22.81 32.34
N PRO A 89 -12.83 -23.21 32.24
CA PRO A 89 -13.61 -23.07 31.00
C PRO A 89 -13.59 -21.64 30.45
N ASP A 90 -13.61 -20.63 31.34
CA ASP A 90 -13.60 -19.21 30.96
C ASP A 90 -12.34 -18.82 30.19
N TYR A 91 -11.17 -19.33 30.61
CA TYR A 91 -9.92 -19.10 29.89
C TYR A 91 -9.98 -19.62 28.45
N GLN A 92 -10.59 -20.79 28.23
CA GLN A 92 -10.76 -21.33 26.88
C GLN A 92 -11.70 -20.47 26.04
N VAL A 93 -12.81 -19.98 26.61
CA VAL A 93 -13.76 -19.10 25.93
C VAL A 93 -13.11 -17.75 25.57
N ILE A 94 -12.33 -17.17 26.49
CA ILE A 94 -11.56 -15.93 26.23
C ILE A 94 -10.52 -16.16 25.13
N SER A 95 -9.82 -17.30 25.16
CA SER A 95 -8.81 -17.66 24.15
C SER A 95 -9.42 -17.74 22.74
N LYS A 96 -10.59 -18.38 22.62
CA LYS A 96 -11.34 -18.45 21.36
C LYS A 96 -11.77 -17.06 20.89
N ALA A 97 -12.34 -16.25 21.77
CA ALA A 97 -12.75 -14.88 21.44
C ALA A 97 -11.57 -14.02 20.98
N LEU A 98 -10.42 -14.13 21.65
CA LEU A 98 -9.19 -13.44 21.28
C LEU A 98 -8.70 -13.85 19.89
N ALA A 99 -8.73 -15.14 19.57
CA ALA A 99 -8.38 -15.64 18.24
C ALA A 99 -9.34 -15.12 17.17
N THR A 100 -10.66 -15.16 17.40
CA THR A 100 -11.67 -14.61 16.48
C THR A 100 -11.44 -13.13 16.21
N VAL A 101 -11.25 -12.34 17.27
CA VAL A 101 -11.05 -10.89 17.13
C VAL A 101 -9.77 -10.59 16.36
N ARG A 102 -8.67 -11.29 16.66
CA ARG A 102 -7.40 -11.14 15.91
C ARG A 102 -7.59 -11.43 14.43
N CYS A 103 -8.21 -12.57 14.11
CA CYS A 103 -8.52 -12.93 12.73
C CYS A 103 -9.32 -11.84 12.01
N CYS A 104 -10.35 -11.27 12.66
CA CYS A 104 -11.10 -10.15 12.08
C CYS A 104 -10.23 -8.89 11.87
N VAL A 105 -9.34 -8.54 12.81
CA VAL A 105 -8.42 -7.40 12.65
C VAL A 105 -7.47 -7.64 11.49
N ASP A 106 -6.90 -8.84 11.39
CA ASP A 106 -5.96 -9.22 10.34
C ASP A 106 -6.62 -9.19 8.96
N GLU A 107 -7.84 -9.72 8.83
CA GLU A 107 -8.62 -9.65 7.57
C GLU A 107 -8.93 -8.21 7.14
N VAL A 108 -9.28 -7.33 8.08
CA VAL A 108 -9.51 -5.91 7.79
C VAL A 108 -8.20 -5.26 7.34
N ASN A 109 -7.09 -5.55 8.00
CA ASN A 109 -5.78 -5.04 7.63
C ASN A 109 -5.36 -5.49 6.22
N GLU A 110 -5.53 -6.78 5.90
CA GLU A 110 -5.24 -7.30 4.56
C GLU A 110 -6.16 -6.69 3.49
N LYS A 111 -7.42 -6.42 3.82
CA LYS A 111 -8.33 -5.72 2.90
C LYS A 111 -7.87 -4.29 2.62
N VAL A 112 -7.43 -3.56 3.65
CA VAL A 112 -6.85 -2.22 3.50
C VAL A 112 -5.60 -2.28 2.61
N LYS A 113 -4.66 -3.17 2.93
CA LYS A 113 -3.43 -3.37 2.15
C LYS A 113 -3.72 -3.67 0.67
N ARG A 114 -4.72 -4.53 0.39
CA ARG A 114 -5.12 -4.87 -0.97
C ARG A 114 -5.69 -3.66 -1.73
N VAL A 115 -6.53 -2.85 -1.10
CA VAL A 115 -7.08 -1.63 -1.73
C VAL A 115 -5.98 -0.61 -2.00
N GLU A 116 -5.06 -0.41 -1.05
CA GLU A 116 -3.89 0.46 -1.25
C GLU A 116 -3.01 -0.03 -2.41
N ASN A 117 -2.76 -1.33 -2.49
CA ASN A 117 -2.01 -1.93 -3.60
C ASN A 117 -2.71 -1.68 -4.94
N VAL A 118 -3.99 -2.01 -5.05
CA VAL A 118 -4.77 -1.77 -6.28
C VAL A 118 -4.76 -0.29 -6.66
N THR A 119 -4.84 0.62 -5.69
CA THR A 119 -4.76 2.06 -5.94
C THR A 119 -3.42 2.44 -6.57
N LYS A 120 -2.29 1.94 -6.04
CA LYS A 120 -0.96 2.14 -6.63
C LYS A 120 -0.86 1.57 -8.05
N LEU A 121 -1.39 0.37 -8.28
CA LEU A 121 -1.40 -0.25 -9.61
C LEU A 121 -2.19 0.60 -10.62
N VAL A 122 -3.34 1.15 -10.21
CA VAL A 122 -4.13 2.09 -11.04
C VAL A 122 -3.33 3.34 -11.36
N GLU A 123 -2.65 3.93 -10.37
CA GLU A 123 -1.80 5.11 -10.58
C GLU A 123 -0.69 4.84 -11.59
N VAL A 124 0.01 3.71 -11.45
CA VAL A 124 1.04 3.28 -12.40
C VAL A 124 0.44 3.06 -13.80
N GLN A 125 -0.71 2.37 -13.91
CA GLN A 125 -1.40 2.16 -15.18
C GLN A 125 -1.73 3.50 -15.88
N MET A 126 -2.18 4.51 -15.13
CA MET A 126 -2.51 5.84 -15.67
C MET A 126 -1.28 6.63 -16.14
N GLU A 127 -0.09 6.30 -15.64
CA GLU A 127 1.17 6.92 -16.08
C GLU A 127 1.73 6.29 -17.36
N LEU A 128 1.18 5.17 -17.84
CA LEU A 128 1.70 4.39 -18.95
C LEU A 128 0.87 4.60 -20.22
N SER A 129 1.43 5.27 -21.23
CA SER A 129 0.71 5.66 -22.45
C SER A 129 0.26 4.46 -23.29
N ASN A 130 1.08 3.40 -23.34
CA ASN A 130 0.74 2.11 -23.94
C ASN A 130 0.37 1.04 -22.88
N GLY A 131 0.02 1.46 -21.66
CA GLY A 131 -0.29 0.57 -20.54
C GLY A 131 -1.48 -0.34 -20.81
N GLU A 132 -2.42 0.05 -21.67
CA GLU A 132 -3.58 -0.79 -22.00
C GLU A 132 -3.19 -2.12 -22.67
N ASN A 133 -2.08 -2.14 -23.44
CA ASN A 133 -1.54 -3.37 -24.02
C ASN A 133 -1.00 -4.35 -22.95
N PHE A 134 -0.71 -3.85 -21.76
CA PHE A 134 -0.15 -4.59 -20.63
C PHE A 134 -1.10 -4.59 -19.42
N ARG A 135 -2.38 -4.23 -19.63
CA ARG A 135 -3.33 -4.05 -18.54
C ARG A 135 -3.46 -5.29 -17.67
N SER A 136 -3.57 -6.48 -18.28
CA SER A 136 -3.65 -7.75 -17.54
C SER A 136 -2.40 -8.07 -16.74
N LEU A 137 -1.24 -7.53 -17.14
CA LEU A 137 0.04 -7.70 -16.48
C LEU A 137 0.20 -6.74 -15.29
N ILE A 138 -0.34 -5.52 -15.40
CA ILE A 138 -0.19 -4.46 -14.39
C ILE A 138 -1.32 -4.49 -13.36
N MET A 139 -2.57 -4.72 -13.80
CA MET A 139 -3.79 -4.56 -12.99
C MET A 139 -4.20 -5.85 -12.23
N ASP A 140 -3.28 -6.76 -12.00
CA ASP A 140 -3.53 -7.98 -11.22
C ASP A 140 -3.36 -7.68 -9.72
N PRO A 141 -4.42 -7.81 -8.90
CA PRO A 141 -4.37 -7.47 -7.48
C PRO A 141 -3.40 -8.31 -6.63
N THR A 142 -2.91 -9.43 -7.18
CA THR A 142 -1.92 -10.30 -6.50
C THR A 142 -0.49 -9.78 -6.65
N ARG A 143 -0.25 -8.83 -7.55
CA ARG A 143 1.06 -8.26 -7.86
C ARG A 143 1.26 -6.96 -7.10
N GLU A 144 2.48 -6.69 -6.66
CA GLU A 144 2.80 -5.48 -5.91
C GLU A 144 3.76 -4.57 -6.70
N PHE A 145 3.41 -3.28 -6.76
CA PHE A 145 4.34 -2.25 -7.23
C PHE A 145 5.27 -1.84 -6.07
N ILE A 146 6.58 -1.94 -6.31
CA ILE A 146 7.60 -1.76 -5.26
C ILE A 146 8.17 -0.35 -5.30
N MET A 147 8.68 0.07 -6.46
CA MET A 147 9.26 1.40 -6.62
C MET A 147 9.41 1.82 -8.08
N LYS A 148 9.56 3.13 -8.30
CA LYS A 148 9.86 3.73 -9.59
C LYS A 148 10.94 4.78 -9.45
N GLU A 149 11.97 4.73 -10.30
CA GLU A 149 13.02 5.75 -10.36
C GLU A 149 13.61 5.94 -11.75
N TYR A 150 14.27 7.09 -11.95
CA TYR A 150 15.09 7.36 -13.13
C TYR A 150 16.45 6.67 -12.98
N LEU A 151 16.83 5.90 -14.01
CA LEU A 151 18.14 5.26 -14.15
C LEU A 151 18.67 5.46 -15.57
N LEU A 152 19.98 5.34 -15.76
CA LEU A 152 20.56 5.19 -17.08
C LEU A 152 20.52 3.70 -17.45
N VAL A 153 19.87 3.36 -18.56
CA VAL A 153 19.92 2.00 -19.11
C VAL A 153 20.56 2.04 -20.48
N ASN A 154 21.70 1.36 -20.63
CA ASN A 154 22.51 1.37 -21.86
C ASN A 154 22.72 2.82 -22.38
N ASN A 155 23.20 3.70 -21.49
CA ASN A 155 23.45 5.13 -21.73
C ASN A 155 22.25 6.00 -22.10
N LYS A 156 21.02 5.53 -21.82
CA LYS A 156 19.80 6.32 -22.04
C LYS A 156 19.02 6.48 -20.75
N ILE A 157 18.58 7.69 -20.44
CA ILE A 157 17.70 7.95 -19.29
C ILE A 157 16.38 7.21 -19.50
N ARG A 158 15.98 6.42 -18.51
CA ARG A 158 14.74 5.64 -18.48
C ARG A 158 14.07 5.78 -17.12
N ASN A 159 12.75 5.72 -17.13
CA ASN A 159 11.97 5.51 -15.91
C ASN A 159 11.77 4.00 -15.76
N ILE A 160 12.24 3.46 -14.64
CA ILE A 160 12.16 2.04 -14.35
C ILE A 160 11.09 1.83 -13.30
N PHE A 161 10.14 0.95 -13.58
CA PHE A 161 9.11 0.54 -12.62
C PHE A 161 9.42 -0.88 -12.18
N LEU A 162 9.63 -1.08 -10.88
CA LEU A 162 9.87 -2.38 -10.27
C LEU A 162 8.57 -2.89 -9.65
N PHE A 163 8.15 -4.06 -10.11
CA PHE A 163 7.13 -4.88 -9.48
C PHE A 163 7.80 -6.10 -8.84
N ASP A 164 7.08 -6.80 -7.99
CA ASP A 164 7.51 -8.07 -7.41
C ASP A 164 7.89 -9.14 -8.45
N HIS A 165 7.17 -9.21 -9.56
CA HIS A 165 7.32 -10.24 -10.59
C HIS A 165 7.93 -9.74 -11.92
N MET A 166 8.14 -8.43 -12.08
CA MET A 166 8.68 -7.86 -13.33
C MET A 166 9.35 -6.49 -13.16
N ILE A 167 10.13 -6.10 -14.16
CA ILE A 167 10.74 -4.78 -14.30
C ILE A 167 10.25 -4.18 -15.63
N LEU A 168 9.69 -2.97 -15.59
CA LEU A 168 9.33 -2.21 -16.79
C LEU A 168 10.41 -1.16 -17.07
N ILE A 169 10.99 -1.21 -18.27
CA ILE A 169 11.87 -0.16 -18.79
C ILE A 169 11.04 0.74 -19.68
N THR A 170 10.92 2.01 -19.32
CA THR A 170 10.09 2.97 -20.04
C THR A 170 10.90 4.18 -20.53
N LYS A 171 10.44 4.78 -21.63
CA LYS A 171 10.91 6.09 -22.10
C LYS A 171 9.81 7.13 -21.85
N GLN A 172 10.19 8.41 -21.79
CA GLN A 172 9.18 9.47 -21.79
C GLN A 172 8.37 9.40 -23.09
N THR A 173 7.05 9.47 -22.95
CA THR A 173 6.12 9.42 -24.08
C THR A 173 6.28 10.72 -24.89
N PRO A 174 6.51 10.64 -26.22
CA PRO A 174 6.48 11.80 -27.09
C PRO A 174 5.14 12.54 -26.95
N ILE A 175 5.15 13.87 -27.07
CA ILE A 175 3.95 14.71 -26.87
C ILE A 175 2.78 14.24 -27.76
N GLU A 176 3.07 13.87 -29.01
CA GLU A 176 2.11 13.38 -30.00
C GLU A 176 1.40 12.09 -29.61
N MET A 177 2.04 11.28 -28.74
CA MET A 177 1.53 9.98 -28.28
C MET A 177 0.94 10.06 -26.87
N LYS A 178 0.88 11.25 -26.26
CA LYS A 178 0.25 11.42 -24.96
C LYS A 178 -1.26 11.16 -25.05
N LEU A 179 -1.79 10.44 -24.08
CA LEU A 179 -3.23 10.24 -23.91
C LEU A 179 -3.94 11.59 -23.65
N LYS A 180 -3.25 12.51 -22.96
CA LYS A 180 -3.72 13.88 -22.71
C LYS A 180 -2.65 14.89 -23.14
N PRO A 181 -2.66 15.39 -24.39
CA PRO A 181 -1.62 16.28 -24.91
C PRO A 181 -1.41 17.55 -24.10
N HIS A 182 -2.49 18.10 -23.52
CA HIS A 182 -2.47 19.31 -22.69
C HIS A 182 -2.13 19.05 -21.20
N SER A 183 -1.88 17.80 -20.81
CA SER A 183 -1.50 17.46 -19.45
C SER A 183 0.01 17.62 -19.24
N ASP A 184 0.38 18.40 -18.22
CA ASP A 184 1.78 18.53 -17.78
C ASP A 184 2.33 17.25 -17.15
N LYS A 185 1.45 16.26 -16.85
CA LYS A 185 1.91 14.96 -16.35
C LYS A 185 2.82 14.26 -17.37
N ILE A 186 3.91 13.70 -16.86
CA ILE A 186 4.84 12.88 -17.64
C ILE A 186 4.22 11.50 -17.82
N GLU A 187 3.94 11.13 -19.07
CA GLU A 187 3.50 9.80 -19.45
C GLU A 187 4.71 8.95 -19.88
N HIS A 188 4.64 7.65 -19.68
CA HIS A 188 5.72 6.69 -19.89
C HIS A 188 5.32 5.67 -20.93
N TYR A 189 6.17 5.43 -21.92
CA TYR A 189 5.96 4.42 -22.93
C TYR A 189 6.82 3.20 -22.60
N ILE A 190 6.20 2.04 -22.39
CA ILE A 190 6.87 0.78 -22.08
C ILE A 190 7.67 0.34 -23.31
N VAL A 191 8.97 0.13 -23.13
CA VAL A 191 9.91 -0.32 -24.18
C VAL A 191 10.26 -1.78 -23.97
N HIS A 192 10.54 -2.18 -22.72
CA HIS A 192 10.84 -3.57 -22.38
C HIS A 192 10.12 -3.97 -21.10
N VAL A 193 9.74 -5.24 -21.07
CA VAL A 193 9.21 -5.94 -19.89
C VAL A 193 10.19 -7.06 -19.59
N ILE A 194 10.78 -7.06 -18.41
CA ILE A 194 11.70 -8.10 -17.95
C ILE A 194 11.01 -8.85 -16.83
N MET A 195 10.72 -10.13 -17.02
CA MET A 195 10.12 -10.97 -15.98
C MET A 195 11.18 -11.33 -14.94
N MET A 196 10.83 -11.24 -13.66
CA MET A 196 11.77 -11.48 -12.55
C MET A 196 12.32 -12.91 -12.57
N SER A 197 11.53 -13.88 -13.05
CA SER A 197 11.92 -15.28 -13.20
C SER A 197 13.12 -15.53 -14.12
N PHE A 198 13.48 -14.56 -14.96
CA PHE A 198 14.62 -14.67 -15.88
C PHE A 198 15.76 -13.72 -15.52
N VAL A 199 15.69 -13.01 -14.39
CA VAL A 199 16.70 -12.03 -14.00
C VAL A 199 17.88 -12.70 -13.32
N THR A 200 19.06 -12.52 -13.90
CA THR A 200 20.34 -12.76 -13.23
C THR A 200 21.01 -11.41 -12.96
N LEU A 201 21.26 -11.10 -11.68
CA LEU A 201 21.92 -9.87 -11.27
C LEU A 201 23.44 -10.05 -11.25
N LYS A 202 24.17 -9.20 -11.97
CA LYS A 202 25.63 -9.18 -12.03
C LYS A 202 26.16 -7.83 -11.54
N GLU A 203 27.34 -7.84 -10.92
CA GLU A 203 28.07 -6.61 -10.62
C GLU A 203 28.65 -6.01 -11.90
N SER A 204 28.68 -4.68 -12.00
CA SER A 204 29.34 -3.97 -13.09
C SER A 204 30.75 -3.55 -12.71
N GLN A 205 31.63 -3.41 -13.70
CA GLN A 205 32.92 -2.74 -13.53
C GLN A 205 32.78 -1.22 -13.46
N GLU A 206 31.66 -0.66 -13.95
CA GLU A 206 31.36 0.76 -13.87
C GLU A 206 30.93 1.17 -12.46
N GLU A 207 31.35 2.37 -12.04
CA GLU A 207 30.97 2.90 -10.74
C GLU A 207 29.47 3.17 -10.67
N ASN A 208 28.84 2.78 -9.55
CA ASN A 208 27.42 2.96 -9.29
C ASN A 208 26.50 2.27 -10.32
N ALA A 209 26.97 1.20 -10.96
CA ALA A 209 26.20 0.45 -11.94
C ALA A 209 26.05 -1.04 -11.59
N PHE A 210 25.03 -1.67 -12.14
CA PHE A 210 24.81 -3.12 -12.09
C PHE A 210 24.27 -3.61 -13.43
N VAL A 211 24.39 -4.91 -13.68
CA VAL A 211 23.92 -5.53 -14.92
C VAL A 211 22.79 -6.50 -14.61
N ILE A 212 21.73 -6.45 -15.41
CA ILE A 212 20.68 -7.48 -15.44
C ILE A 212 20.85 -8.27 -16.74
N GLU A 213 21.00 -9.58 -16.61
CA GLU A 213 20.96 -10.51 -17.73
C GLU A 213 19.64 -11.30 -17.70
N CYS A 214 18.91 -11.30 -18.81
CA CYS A 214 17.65 -12.03 -18.97
C CYS A 214 17.48 -12.65 -20.38
N GLY A 215 18.60 -13.13 -20.94
CA GLY A 215 18.75 -13.48 -22.36
C GLY A 215 19.31 -12.32 -23.20
N THR A 216 19.15 -11.09 -22.71
CA THR A 216 19.88 -9.89 -23.14
C THR A 216 20.48 -9.21 -21.92
N GLU A 217 21.64 -8.57 -22.07
CA GLU A 217 22.27 -7.81 -20.99
C GLU A 217 21.83 -6.34 -21.03
N TYR A 218 21.43 -5.83 -19.87
CA TYR A 218 21.10 -4.44 -19.63
C TYR A 218 22.01 -3.87 -18.55
N LEU A 219 22.76 -2.83 -18.89
CA LEU A 219 23.57 -2.07 -17.95
C LEU A 219 22.72 -0.96 -17.34
N PHE A 220 22.53 -1.02 -16.02
CA PHE A 220 21.83 -0.01 -15.23
C PHE A 220 22.83 0.84 -14.45
N SER A 221 22.98 2.10 -14.83
CA SER A 221 23.81 3.07 -14.12
C SER A 221 22.96 3.96 -13.21
N CYS A 222 23.35 4.07 -11.95
CA CYS A 222 22.67 4.84 -10.92
C CYS A 222 23.38 6.17 -10.67
N ARG A 223 22.65 7.15 -10.11
CA ARG A 223 23.23 8.46 -9.76
C ARG A 223 24.25 8.39 -8.62
N ASP A 224 24.07 7.42 -7.73
CA ASP A 224 24.86 7.26 -6.51
C ASP A 224 24.84 5.80 -6.02
N LYS A 225 25.81 5.47 -5.16
CA LYS A 225 25.97 4.11 -4.59
C LYS A 225 24.78 3.66 -3.75
N LYS A 226 24.04 4.60 -3.15
CA LYS A 226 22.87 4.30 -2.30
C LYS A 226 21.70 3.84 -3.16
N GLN A 227 21.46 4.50 -4.28
CA GLN A 227 20.47 4.11 -5.28
C GLN A 227 20.81 2.72 -5.82
N MET A 228 22.06 2.49 -6.23
CA MET A 228 22.53 1.18 -6.72
C MET A 228 22.27 0.06 -5.69
N LYS A 229 22.75 0.23 -4.46
CA LYS A 229 22.57 -0.77 -3.39
C LYS A 229 21.09 -1.08 -3.11
N ARG A 230 20.23 -0.06 -3.11
CA ARG A 230 18.79 -0.24 -2.91
C ARG A 230 18.17 -1.05 -4.05
N TRP A 231 18.48 -0.73 -5.32
CA TRP A 231 17.98 -1.48 -6.47
C TRP A 231 18.45 -2.94 -6.45
N MET A 232 19.76 -3.16 -6.28
CA MET A 232 20.32 -4.51 -6.21
C MET A 232 19.71 -5.32 -5.06
N SER A 233 19.58 -4.74 -3.87
CA SER A 233 18.97 -5.44 -2.72
C SER A 233 17.50 -5.79 -2.93
N GLN A 234 16.74 -4.92 -3.60
CA GLN A 234 15.33 -5.21 -3.91
C GLN A 234 15.23 -6.32 -4.96
N ILE A 235 15.99 -6.23 -6.06
CA ILE A 235 15.97 -7.24 -7.12
C ILE A 235 16.45 -8.60 -6.59
N ASP A 236 17.56 -8.64 -5.85
CA ASP A 236 18.10 -9.87 -5.26
C ASP A 236 17.10 -10.55 -4.31
N ARG A 237 16.34 -9.75 -3.53
CA ARG A 237 15.26 -10.27 -2.69
C ARG A 237 14.14 -10.92 -3.51
N LEU A 238 13.79 -10.33 -4.65
CA LEU A 238 12.68 -10.79 -5.49
C LEU A 238 13.03 -12.01 -6.34
N VAL A 239 14.29 -12.12 -6.79
CA VAL A 239 14.77 -13.30 -7.53
C VAL A 239 14.82 -14.55 -6.63
N LYS A 240 14.97 -14.36 -5.31
CA LYS A 240 15.04 -15.45 -4.33
C LYS A 240 13.68 -15.93 -3.79
N GLN A 241 12.60 -15.22 -4.11
CA GLN A 241 11.23 -15.58 -3.70
C GLN A 241 10.60 -16.55 -4.69
#